data_AF-A0A8T4TFW1-F1
#
_entry.id   AF-A0A8T4TFW1-F1
#
_cell.length_a   1.000
_cell.length_b   1.000
_cell.length_c   1.000
_cell.angle_alpha   90.00
_cell.angle_beta   90.00
_cell.angle_gamma   90.00
#
_symmetry.space_group_name_H-M   'P 1'
#
loop_
_entity.id
_entity.type
_entity.pdbx_description
1 polymer ?
#
loop_
_entity_poly.entity_id
_entity_poly.type
_entity_poly.pdbx_seq_one_letter_code
_entity_poly.pdbx_strand_id
1 'polypeptide(L)'
;MVKFARETFIRNVKNIGEKVAISGVVILVENEVFLIDDGTGQAKIVFSNLEIPLGNYIRVFGTIIGLVSGVEIQGDLVQDLSKVDKVLHKRVKEFLE
;
A
#
# COMPACT_ATOMS: atom_id res chain seq x y z
N MET A 1 -7.45 22.53 -4.22
CA MET A 1 -6.82 22.05 -2.97
C MET A 1 -6.04 20.78 -3.32
N VAL A 2 -4.71 20.77 -3.19
CA VAL A 2 -3.92 19.57 -3.48
C VAL A 2 -4.16 18.57 -2.34
N LYS A 3 -4.88 17.48 -2.62
CA LYS A 3 -5.00 16.37 -1.66
C LYS A 3 -3.69 15.59 -1.69
N PHE A 4 -2.87 15.74 -0.66
CA PHE A 4 -1.71 14.88 -0.45
C PHE A 4 -2.19 13.47 -0.08
N ALA A 5 -1.45 12.45 -0.51
CA ALA A 5 -1.69 11.07 -0.10
C ALA A 5 -1.45 10.93 1.41
N ARG A 6 -2.53 10.83 2.21
CA ARG A 6 -2.43 10.52 3.64
C ARG A 6 -2.17 9.03 3.82
N GLU A 7 -1.30 8.68 4.75
CA GLU A 7 -1.11 7.28 5.12
C GLU A 7 -2.36 6.75 5.84
N THR A 8 -2.86 5.59 5.40
CA THR A 8 -4.11 4.97 5.90
C THR A 8 -4.00 3.45 5.91
N PHE A 9 -4.83 2.76 6.70
CA PHE A 9 -4.98 1.31 6.59
C PHE A 9 -5.75 0.89 5.34
N ILE A 10 -5.44 -0.28 4.83
CA ILE A 10 -6.10 -0.85 3.65
C ILE A 10 -7.61 -0.98 3.89
N ARG A 11 -8.05 -1.38 5.09
CA ARG A 11 -9.48 -1.44 5.46
C ARG A 11 -10.23 -0.10 5.32
N ASN A 12 -9.51 1.03 5.36
CA ASN A 12 -10.08 2.37 5.34
C ASN A 12 -10.14 2.95 3.92
N VAL A 13 -9.65 2.23 2.91
CA VAL A 13 -9.69 2.62 1.50
C VAL A 13 -11.09 2.44 0.92
N LYS A 14 -11.69 3.53 0.38
CA LYS A 14 -13.12 3.55 0.01
C LYS A 14 -13.47 4.23 -1.31
N ASN A 15 -12.65 5.15 -1.81
CA ASN A 15 -13.03 6.02 -2.93
C ASN A 15 -12.10 5.82 -4.13
N ILE A 16 -12.65 5.34 -5.26
CA ILE A 16 -11.90 5.30 -6.52
C ILE A 16 -11.47 6.71 -6.92
N GLY A 17 -10.24 6.86 -7.42
CA GLY A 17 -9.63 8.13 -7.81
C GLY A 17 -8.96 8.90 -6.68
N GLU A 18 -9.10 8.45 -5.42
CA GLU A 18 -8.41 9.07 -4.29
C GLU A 18 -6.93 8.63 -4.23
N LYS A 19 -6.05 9.58 -3.89
CA LYS A 19 -4.64 9.33 -3.62
C LYS A 19 -4.44 8.83 -2.20
N VAL A 20 -3.70 7.75 -2.04
CA VAL A 20 -3.44 7.11 -0.75
C VAL A 20 -1.96 6.77 -0.59
N ALA A 21 -1.53 6.69 0.67
CA ALA A 21 -0.31 6.00 1.06
C ALA A 21 -0.68 4.80 1.93
N ILE A 22 -0.22 3.62 1.58
CA ILE A 22 -0.45 2.39 2.36
C ILE A 22 0.86 1.64 2.57
N SER A 23 1.01 1.01 3.72
CA SER A 23 2.22 0.29 4.10
C SER A 23 1.87 -1.14 4.51
N GLY A 24 2.60 -2.11 3.97
CA GLY A 24 2.27 -3.52 4.08
C GLY A 24 3.43 -4.43 3.68
N VAL A 25 3.28 -5.72 3.99
CA VAL A 25 4.23 -6.77 3.58
C VAL A 25 3.81 -7.29 2.21
N VAL A 26 4.76 -7.43 1.29
CA VAL A 26 4.53 -8.08 0.00
C VAL A 26 4.32 -9.58 0.22
N ILE A 27 3.14 -10.08 -0.14
CA ILE A 27 2.74 -11.49 0.05
C ILE A 27 2.56 -12.25 -1.26
N LEU A 28 2.55 -11.55 -2.40
CA LEU A 28 2.53 -12.14 -3.74
C LEU A 28 3.21 -11.18 -4.72
N VAL A 29 3.95 -11.71 -5.69
CA VAL A 29 4.52 -10.97 -6.81
C VAL A 29 4.24 -11.76 -8.09
N GLU A 30 3.51 -11.14 -9.02
CA GLU A 30 3.14 -11.73 -10.31
C GLU A 30 3.27 -10.66 -11.41
N ASN A 31 4.29 -10.78 -12.27
CA ASN A 31 4.58 -9.81 -13.32
C ASN A 31 4.72 -8.38 -12.76
N GLU A 32 3.92 -7.43 -13.23
CA GLU A 32 3.90 -6.03 -12.80
C GLU A 32 2.89 -5.75 -11.67
N VAL A 33 2.47 -6.82 -10.99
CA VAL A 33 1.44 -6.77 -9.96
C VAL A 33 1.99 -7.41 -8.69
N PHE A 34 1.80 -6.74 -7.57
CA PHE A 34 2.09 -7.31 -6.26
C PHE A 34 0.94 -7.10 -5.29
N LEU A 35 0.78 -8.06 -4.37
CA LEU A 35 -0.23 -8.02 -3.32
C LEU A 35 0.46 -7.67 -1.99
N ILE A 36 -0.05 -6.64 -1.31
CA ILE A 36 0.43 -6.25 0.02
C ILE A 36 -0.62 -6.46 1.09
N ASP A 37 -0.18 -6.83 2.28
CA ASP A 37 -1.02 -7.06 3.47
C ASP A 37 -0.53 -6.19 4.64
N ASP A 38 -1.42 -5.43 5.26
CA ASP A 38 -1.12 -4.58 6.43
C ASP A 38 -1.69 -5.11 7.75
N GLY A 39 -2.25 -6.32 7.73
CA GLY A 39 -2.97 -6.98 8.81
C GLY A 39 -4.39 -6.48 9.02
N THR A 40 -4.86 -5.53 8.22
CA THR A 40 -6.27 -5.06 8.21
C THR A 40 -6.98 -5.36 6.90
N GLY A 41 -6.23 -5.56 5.82
CA GLY A 41 -6.72 -5.95 4.52
C GLY A 41 -5.57 -6.18 3.55
N GLN A 42 -5.92 -6.52 2.32
CA GLN A 42 -4.98 -6.73 1.22
C GLN A 42 -5.26 -5.76 0.09
N ALA A 43 -4.19 -5.27 -0.55
CA ALA A 43 -4.29 -4.39 -1.69
C ALA A 43 -3.40 -4.90 -2.82
N LYS A 44 -3.99 -5.00 -4.02
CA LYS A 44 -3.26 -5.28 -5.25
C LYS A 44 -2.70 -3.97 -5.77
N ILE A 45 -1.40 -3.96 -6.04
CA ILE A 45 -0.66 -2.81 -6.54
C ILE A 45 -0.23 -3.11 -7.96
N VAL A 46 -0.63 -2.23 -8.88
CA VAL A 46 -0.18 -2.24 -10.26
C VAL A 46 0.97 -1.25 -10.37
N PHE A 47 2.17 -1.72 -10.71
CA PHE A 47 3.36 -0.88 -10.87
C PHE A 47 4.32 -1.53 -11.87
N SER A 48 4.58 -0.85 -12.97
CA SER A 48 5.46 -1.36 -14.03
C SER A 48 6.94 -1.17 -13.71
N ASN A 49 7.78 -2.10 -14.18
CA ASN A 49 9.25 -2.05 -14.08
C ASN A 49 9.81 -1.91 -12.66
N LEU A 50 9.19 -2.54 -11.65
CA LEU A 50 9.70 -2.53 -10.29
C LEU A 50 9.85 -3.96 -9.75
N GLU A 51 11.08 -4.32 -9.39
CA GLU A 51 11.36 -5.58 -8.70
C GLU A 51 11.28 -5.34 -7.19
N ILE A 52 10.27 -5.95 -6.54
CA ILE A 52 10.14 -5.97 -5.09
C ILE A 52 10.22 -7.42 -4.60
N PRO A 53 11.14 -7.74 -3.67
CA PRO A 53 11.20 -9.07 -3.06
C PRO A 53 9.93 -9.43 -2.30
N LEU A 54 9.51 -10.69 -2.41
CA LEU A 54 8.49 -11.27 -1.55
C LEU A 54 8.93 -11.15 -0.07
N GLY A 55 7.99 -10.78 0.80
CA GLY A 55 8.23 -10.59 2.23
C GLY A 55 8.78 -9.22 2.62
N ASN A 56 9.13 -8.35 1.66
CA ASN A 56 9.55 -6.99 1.98
C ASN A 56 8.40 -6.17 2.58
N TYR A 57 8.73 -5.35 3.57
CA TYR A 57 7.83 -4.32 4.08
C TYR A 57 8.02 -3.05 3.27
N ILE A 58 6.96 -2.55 2.65
CA ILE A 58 7.02 -1.40 1.76
C ILE A 58 5.92 -0.40 2.09
N ARG A 59 6.08 0.85 1.62
CA ARG A 59 5.00 1.82 1.51
C ARG A 59 4.77 2.16 0.04
N VAL A 60 3.52 2.13 -0.37
CA VAL A 60 3.07 2.49 -1.71
C VAL A 60 2.28 3.78 -1.63
N PHE A 61 2.64 4.74 -2.47
CA PHE A 61 1.84 5.92 -2.78
C PHE A 61 1.19 5.68 -4.14
N GLY A 62 -0.10 5.94 -4.25
CA GLY A 62 -0.80 5.70 -5.50
C GLY A 62 -2.23 6.20 -5.51
N THR A 63 -2.92 5.86 -6.60
CA THR A 63 -4.32 6.21 -6.83
C THR A 63 -5.17 4.95 -6.83
N ILE A 64 -6.29 4.95 -6.11
CA ILE A 64 -7.21 3.82 -6.08
C ILE A 64 -7.91 3.70 -7.44
N ILE A 65 -7.82 2.53 -8.08
CA ILE A 65 -8.39 2.28 -9.41
C ILE A 65 -9.50 1.22 -9.39
N GLY A 66 -9.59 0.41 -8.34
CA GLY A 66 -10.60 -0.65 -8.23
C GLY A 66 -10.95 -0.99 -6.79
N LEU A 67 -12.22 -1.37 -6.57
CA LEU A 67 -12.77 -1.80 -5.27
C LEU A 67 -13.69 -3.02 -5.36
N VAL A 68 -13.98 -3.51 -6.57
CA VAL A 68 -15.02 -4.54 -6.82
C VAL A 68 -14.61 -5.91 -6.29
N SER A 69 -13.34 -6.28 -6.49
CA SER A 69 -12.75 -7.57 -6.08
C SER A 69 -11.74 -7.42 -4.93
N GLY A 70 -11.69 -6.25 -4.30
CA GLY A 70 -10.65 -5.85 -3.36
C GLY A 70 -10.05 -4.51 -3.74
N VAL A 71 -9.13 -4.02 -2.91
CA VAL A 71 -8.46 -2.73 -3.15
C VAL A 71 -7.42 -2.91 -4.25
N GLU A 72 -7.60 -2.19 -5.36
CA GLU A 72 -6.62 -2.07 -6.44
C GLU A 72 -6.09 -0.64 -6.51
N ILE A 73 -4.77 -0.50 -6.53
CA ILE A 73 -4.06 0.79 -6.55
C ILE A 73 -3.08 0.81 -7.72
N GLN A 74 -3.18 1.84 -8.55
CA GLN A 74 -2.10 2.22 -9.46
C GLN A 74 -1.04 2.94 -8.64
N GLY A 75 0.13 2.32 -8.48
CA GLY A 75 1.22 2.92 -7.71
C GLY A 75 1.93 4.03 -8.50
N ASP A 76 2.22 5.12 -7.81
CA ASP A 76 3.00 6.27 -8.30
C ASP A 76 4.44 6.21 -7.76
N LEU A 77 4.62 5.76 -6.52
CA LEU A 77 5.91 5.63 -5.84
C LEU A 77 5.88 4.47 -4.86
N VAL A 78 6.99 3.73 -4.79
CA VAL A 78 7.22 2.71 -3.76
C VAL A 78 8.44 3.08 -2.94
N GLN A 79 8.31 2.93 -1.62
CA GLN A 79 9.35 3.16 -0.65
C GLN A 79 9.66 1.83 0.06
N ASP A 80 10.92 1.41 0.03
CA ASP A 80 11.40 0.28 0.83
C ASP A 80 11.44 0.66 2.32
N LEU A 81 10.71 -0.11 3.14
CA LEU A 81 10.68 0.00 4.59
C LEU A 81 11.25 -1.25 5.28
N SER A 82 11.98 -2.11 4.57
CA SER A 82 12.57 -3.34 5.11
C SER A 82 13.48 -3.12 6.34
N LYS A 83 14.07 -1.93 6.46
CA LYS A 83 14.91 -1.51 7.59
C LYS A 83 14.14 -0.81 8.72
N VAL A 84 12.83 -0.65 8.58
CA VAL A 84 11.95 -0.03 9.59
C VAL A 84 11.34 -1.11 10.46
N ASP A 85 11.26 -0.88 11.77
CA ASP A 85 10.50 -1.75 12.66
C ASP A 85 9.01 -1.66 12.32
N LYS A 86 8.50 -2.68 11.61
CA LYS A 86 7.11 -2.75 11.16
C LYS A 86 6.09 -2.71 12.30
N VAL A 87 6.44 -3.23 13.48
CA VAL A 87 5.53 -3.27 14.64
C VAL A 87 5.40 -1.86 15.21
N LEU A 88 6.52 -1.17 15.41
CA LEU A 88 6.51 0.21 15.89
C LEU A 88 5.86 1.14 14.87
N HIS A 89 6.18 0.96 13.59
CA HIS A 89 5.59 1.73 12.50
C HIS A 89 4.06 1.60 12.47
N LYS A 90 3.55 0.37 12.57
CA LYS A 90 2.11 0.11 12.66
C LYS A 90 1.47 0.78 13.88
N ARG A 91 2.11 0.70 15.06
CA ARG A 91 1.61 1.36 16.28
C ARG A 91 1.54 2.88 16.15
N VAL A 92 2.55 3.51 15.54
CA VAL A 92 2.54 4.96 15.29
C VAL A 92 1.43 5.32 14.32
N LYS A 93 1.22 4.52 13.27
CA LYS A 93 0.12 4.71 12.33
C LYS A 93 -1.25 4.61 13.02
N GLU A 94 -1.46 3.61 13.88
CA GLU A 94 -2.69 3.45 14.68
C GLU A 94 -2.93 4.64 15.62
N PHE A 95 -1.86 5.24 16.17
CA PHE A 95 -1.95 6.41 17.04
C PHE A 95 -2.30 7.71 16.28
N LEU A 96 -2.01 7.79 14.98
CA LEU A 96 -2.21 8.97 14.14
C LEU A 96 -3.50 8.94 13.29
N GLU A 97 -4.28 7.86 13.37
CA GLU A 97 -5.62 7.80 12.78
C GLU A 97 -6.64 8.61 13.58
#